data_AF-A0A0F8WI19-F1
#
_entry.id   AF-A0A0F8WI19-F1
#
_cell.length_a   1.000
_cell.length_b   1.000
_cell.length_c   1.000
_cell.angle_alpha   90.00
_cell.angle_beta   90.00
_cell.angle_gamma   90.00
#
_symmetry.space_group_name_H-M   'P 1'
#
loop_
_entity.id
_entity.type
_entity.pdbx_description
1 polymer ?
#
loop_
_entity_poly.entity_id
_entity_poly.type
_entity_poly.pdbx_seq_one_letter_code
_entity_poly.pdbx_strand_id
1 'polypeptide(L)'
;ITGEYSKRREIFGIPDSCFFRKGNKNSIKVFGERCDTPIGPAAGPHTQLAQNIVAAYLSGGRFFELKTVQKLDSLKFEKPCIDARDEGYNTEWSTELSLEQALDEYIKAWILLHFIEMIFNMRPAGMRSFIFNISVGYDLDGIKTQRMDAFINGLADASGLPVFKKHLGELDSFIGEADFLQSMNLDRRAKDCYNLSSGISPNIARSVTLSTMHGCPPEEIEAISRYLMKEKTFHTFVKLNPTLLGHRQVRKILDALGFSYVKLDDSTFTNDLQYDDAAGMLERLKVFASDCGLGFGVKLSNTLGTSNTPGILPGEEMYMSGRALFPLTINLAAEISADFAGQLPISYSGGA
;
A
#
# COMPACT_ATOMS: atom_id res chain seq x y z
N ILE A 1 -7.20 -18.55 11.75
CA ILE A 1 -5.89 -18.99 11.17
C ILE A 1 -5.58 -20.44 11.58
N THR A 2 -5.00 -20.69 12.75
CA THR A 2 -4.51 -22.03 13.16
C THR A 2 -5.61 -23.08 13.28
N GLY A 3 -6.76 -22.73 13.85
CA GLY A 3 -7.88 -23.67 14.00
C GLY A 3 -8.53 -24.08 12.67
N GLU A 4 -8.49 -23.23 11.65
CA GLU A 4 -8.91 -23.57 10.29
C GLU A 4 -7.85 -24.46 9.63
N TYR A 5 -6.58 -24.07 9.73
CA TYR A 5 -5.46 -24.81 9.17
C TYR A 5 -5.33 -26.23 9.73
N SER A 6 -5.50 -26.43 11.04
CA SER A 6 -5.41 -27.76 11.65
C SER A 6 -6.53 -28.70 11.20
N LYS A 7 -7.73 -28.16 10.95
CA LYS A 7 -8.91 -28.94 10.56
C LYS A 7 -9.02 -29.17 9.05
N ARG A 8 -8.60 -28.20 8.24
CA ARG A 8 -8.90 -28.16 6.81
C ARG A 8 -7.69 -27.91 5.92
N ARG A 9 -6.52 -27.63 6.50
CA ARG A 9 -5.30 -27.27 5.76
C ARG A 9 -5.50 -26.05 4.87
N GLU A 10 -6.26 -25.08 5.35
CA GLU A 10 -6.52 -23.80 4.68
C GLU A 10 -6.47 -22.64 5.68
N ILE A 11 -6.25 -21.42 5.20
CA ILE A 11 -6.41 -20.18 5.96
C ILE A 11 -7.22 -19.21 5.10
N PHE A 12 -8.35 -18.73 5.63
CA PHE A 12 -9.30 -17.88 4.90
C PHE A 12 -9.73 -18.49 3.55
N GLY A 13 -9.93 -19.81 3.52
CA GLY A 13 -10.26 -20.55 2.30
C GLY A 13 -9.12 -20.70 1.28
N ILE A 14 -7.90 -20.27 1.60
CA ILE A 14 -6.71 -20.52 0.77
C ILE A 14 -6.08 -21.85 1.20
N PRO A 15 -6.04 -22.88 0.33
CA PRO A 15 -5.41 -24.15 0.67
C PRO A 15 -3.90 -24.01 0.89
N ASP A 16 -3.32 -24.80 1.79
CA ASP A 16 -1.87 -24.86 2.08
C ASP A 16 -1.03 -25.11 0.81
N SER A 17 -1.55 -25.91 -0.12
CA SER A 17 -0.92 -26.15 -1.43
C SER A 17 -0.78 -24.90 -2.29
N CYS A 18 -1.60 -23.87 -2.03
CA CYS A 18 -1.56 -22.57 -2.70
C CYS A 18 -0.73 -21.54 -1.93
N PHE A 19 -0.22 -21.86 -0.74
CA PHE A 19 0.65 -20.94 -0.03
C PHE A 19 1.94 -20.73 -0.80
N PHE A 20 2.24 -19.47 -1.11
CA PHE A 20 3.44 -19.10 -1.83
C PHE A 20 4.68 -19.49 -1.03
N ARG A 21 5.46 -20.42 -1.60
CA ARG A 21 6.77 -20.81 -1.12
C ARG A 21 7.82 -20.32 -2.10
N LYS A 22 8.62 -19.37 -1.66
CA LYS A 22 9.71 -18.84 -2.47
C LYS A 22 10.78 -19.90 -2.71
N GLY A 23 11.01 -20.25 -3.96
CA GLY A 23 11.96 -21.30 -4.37
C GLY A 23 13.41 -20.84 -4.58
N ASN A 24 13.69 -19.53 -4.53
CA ASN A 24 15.02 -18.98 -4.76
C ASN A 24 15.48 -18.07 -3.59
N LYS A 25 16.74 -17.62 -3.63
CA LYS A 25 17.33 -16.77 -2.59
C LYS A 25 17.31 -15.26 -2.93
N ASN A 26 16.76 -14.88 -4.09
CA ASN A 26 16.82 -13.50 -4.59
C ASN A 26 15.95 -12.60 -3.73
N SER A 27 16.45 -11.47 -3.25
CA SER A 27 15.63 -10.47 -2.54
C SER A 27 15.85 -9.10 -3.16
N ILE A 28 14.89 -8.21 -2.99
CA ILE A 28 15.07 -6.80 -3.31
C ILE A 28 15.29 -5.99 -2.03
N LYS A 29 15.82 -4.78 -2.20
CA LYS A 29 15.85 -3.77 -1.15
C LYS A 29 15.05 -2.56 -1.60
N VAL A 30 14.12 -2.11 -0.77
CA VAL A 30 13.40 -0.85 -0.95
C VAL A 30 13.80 0.06 0.20
N PHE A 31 14.48 1.16 -0.12
CA PHE A 31 15.01 2.10 0.87
C PHE A 31 15.78 1.45 2.05
N GLY A 32 16.60 0.45 1.72
CA GLY A 32 17.41 -0.28 2.71
C GLY A 32 16.68 -1.41 3.44
N GLU A 33 15.35 -1.48 3.36
CA GLU A 33 14.57 -2.60 3.90
C GLU A 33 14.54 -3.78 2.91
N ARG A 34 14.63 -4.99 3.45
CA ARG A 34 14.59 -6.22 2.64
C ARG A 34 13.16 -6.62 2.34
N CYS A 35 12.89 -6.97 1.09
CA CYS A 35 11.65 -7.59 0.65
C CYS A 35 11.96 -8.85 -0.17
N ASP A 36 11.27 -9.95 0.09
CA ASP A 36 11.56 -11.21 -0.58
C ASP A 36 11.00 -11.28 -2.01
N THR A 37 9.93 -10.55 -2.32
CA THR A 37 9.39 -10.43 -3.68
C THR A 37 9.10 -8.95 -3.98
N PRO A 38 9.19 -8.50 -5.24
CA PRO A 38 8.88 -7.12 -5.63
C PRO A 38 7.37 -6.85 -5.78
N ILE A 39 6.52 -7.75 -5.29
CA ILE A 39 5.08 -7.76 -5.56
C ILE A 39 4.32 -7.62 -4.26
N GLY A 40 3.22 -6.88 -4.30
CA GLY A 40 2.20 -6.90 -3.27
C GLY A 40 1.10 -5.89 -3.55
N PRO A 41 0.06 -5.89 -2.71
CA PRO A 41 -1.13 -5.10 -2.98
C PRO A 41 -0.87 -3.60 -2.79
N ALA A 42 -1.45 -2.79 -3.68
CA ALA A 42 -1.45 -1.33 -3.58
C ALA A 42 -2.45 -0.84 -2.50
N ALA A 43 -2.36 0.43 -2.10
CA ALA A 43 -3.35 1.06 -1.24
C ALA A 43 -4.76 0.93 -1.85
N GLY A 44 -5.64 0.23 -1.15
CA GLY A 44 -7.01 -0.03 -1.61
C GLY A 44 -7.75 -0.98 -0.67
N PRO A 45 -8.94 -1.47 -1.07
CA PRO A 45 -9.74 -2.38 -0.24
C PRO A 45 -8.98 -3.63 0.23
N HIS A 46 -8.02 -4.11 -0.58
CA HIS A 46 -7.20 -5.29 -0.29
C HIS A 46 -6.18 -5.08 0.85
N THR A 47 -5.91 -3.84 1.27
CA THR A 47 -4.96 -3.52 2.35
C THR A 47 -5.59 -2.77 3.50
N GLN A 48 -6.93 -2.83 3.63
CA GLN A 48 -7.65 -2.17 4.73
C GLN A 48 -7.76 -3.05 5.99
N LEU A 49 -7.88 -4.37 5.84
CA LEU A 49 -8.07 -5.32 6.94
C LEU A 49 -6.90 -6.28 7.09
N ALA A 50 -6.59 -6.66 8.32
CA ALA A 50 -5.51 -7.59 8.65
C ALA A 50 -5.67 -8.94 7.95
N GLN A 51 -6.90 -9.45 7.86
CA GLN A 51 -7.20 -10.70 7.16
C GLN A 51 -6.87 -10.63 5.65
N ASN A 52 -7.10 -9.48 5.00
CA ASN A 52 -6.80 -9.28 3.59
C ASN A 52 -5.28 -9.23 3.36
N ILE A 53 -4.55 -8.55 4.26
CA ILE A 53 -3.08 -8.51 4.25
C ILE A 53 -2.48 -9.92 4.44
N VAL A 54 -3.03 -10.70 5.38
CA VAL A 54 -2.64 -12.10 5.60
C VAL A 54 -2.91 -12.96 4.35
N ALA A 55 -4.09 -12.85 3.75
CA ALA A 55 -4.43 -13.58 2.53
C ALA A 55 -3.48 -13.23 1.37
N ALA A 56 -3.17 -11.95 1.19
CA ALA A 56 -2.21 -11.49 0.19
C ALA A 56 -0.79 -11.98 0.48
N TYR A 57 -0.36 -12.03 1.75
CA TYR A 57 0.94 -12.60 2.13
C TYR A 57 1.03 -14.10 1.81
N LEU A 58 0.01 -14.88 2.18
CA LEU A 58 -0.07 -16.30 1.87
C LEU A 58 -0.02 -16.56 0.36
N SER A 59 -0.53 -15.62 -0.44
CA SER A 59 -0.55 -15.71 -1.91
C SER A 59 0.69 -15.09 -2.59
N GLY A 60 1.69 -14.63 -1.82
CA GLY A 60 3.00 -14.20 -2.34
C GLY A 60 3.31 -12.70 -2.25
N GLY A 61 2.38 -11.88 -1.77
CA GLY A 61 2.61 -10.45 -1.52
C GLY A 61 3.66 -10.24 -0.43
N ARG A 62 4.62 -9.35 -0.67
CA ARG A 62 5.66 -8.98 0.31
C ARG A 62 5.83 -7.47 0.46
N PHE A 63 5.44 -6.65 -0.51
CA PHE A 63 5.37 -5.20 -0.35
C PHE A 63 3.91 -4.76 -0.17
N PHE A 64 3.53 -4.35 1.05
CA PHE A 64 2.17 -3.96 1.37
C PHE A 64 2.08 -2.45 1.46
N GLU A 65 1.36 -1.83 0.53
CA GLU A 65 0.96 -0.45 0.68
C GLU A 65 -0.40 -0.39 1.37
N LEU A 66 -0.39 0.10 2.61
CA LEU A 66 -1.57 0.14 3.47
C LEU A 66 -2.61 1.10 2.88
N LYS A 67 -3.90 0.84 3.10
CA LYS A 67 -4.98 1.71 2.57
C LYS A 67 -4.75 3.14 3.02
N THR A 68 -4.88 4.07 2.07
CA THR A 68 -4.72 5.50 2.31
C THR A 68 -5.64 5.98 3.41
N VAL A 69 -5.06 6.65 4.41
CA VAL A 69 -5.81 7.34 5.46
C VAL A 69 -5.73 8.85 5.28
N GLN A 70 -6.75 9.54 5.80
CA GLN A 70 -6.87 10.99 5.75
C GLN A 70 -7.54 11.53 7.02
N LYS A 71 -7.51 12.85 7.21
CA LYS A 71 -8.16 13.52 8.36
C LYS A 71 -9.66 13.23 8.43
N LEU A 72 -10.32 13.12 7.28
CA LEU A 72 -11.76 12.84 7.17
C LEU A 72 -12.00 11.32 7.15
N ASP A 73 -12.18 10.74 8.34
CA ASP A 73 -12.29 9.30 8.55
C ASP A 73 -13.71 8.84 8.95
N SER A 74 -14.71 9.69 8.72
CA SER A 74 -16.14 9.43 8.98
C SER A 74 -17.03 9.83 7.81
N LEU A 75 -16.48 9.78 6.59
CA LEU A 75 -17.21 10.13 5.38
C LEU A 75 -18.30 9.10 5.09
N LYS A 76 -19.48 9.59 4.68
CA LYS A 76 -20.59 8.75 4.20
C LYS A 76 -20.63 8.85 2.68
N PHE A 77 -20.60 7.70 2.02
CA PHE A 77 -20.70 7.61 0.57
C PHE A 77 -21.98 6.91 0.18
N GLU A 78 -22.52 7.30 -0.98
CA GLU A 78 -23.59 6.56 -1.61
C GLU A 78 -23.08 5.18 -2.05
N LYS A 79 -23.88 4.14 -1.83
CA LYS A 79 -23.56 2.75 -2.14
C LYS A 79 -24.47 2.23 -3.25
N PRO A 80 -23.99 1.39 -4.18
CA PRO A 80 -22.61 0.86 -4.28
C PRO A 80 -21.61 1.93 -4.73
N CYS A 81 -20.39 1.91 -4.18
CA CYS A 81 -19.32 2.86 -4.52
C CYS A 81 -18.13 2.22 -5.25
N ILE A 82 -18.18 0.90 -5.48
CA ILE A 82 -17.17 0.12 -6.19
C ILE A 82 -17.88 -0.88 -7.10
N ASP A 83 -17.46 -0.94 -8.35
CA ASP A 83 -17.85 -1.94 -9.35
C ASP A 83 -16.58 -2.60 -9.90
N ALA A 84 -16.23 -3.78 -9.37
CA ALA A 84 -14.99 -4.48 -9.66
C ALA A 84 -15.19 -5.58 -10.72
N ARG A 85 -15.31 -5.16 -12.00
CA ARG A 85 -15.38 -6.06 -13.17
C ARG A 85 -13.97 -6.31 -13.74
N ASP A 86 -13.79 -6.33 -15.06
CA ASP A 86 -12.44 -6.38 -15.69
C ASP A 86 -11.73 -5.03 -15.47
N GLU A 87 -12.35 -3.94 -15.92
CA GLU A 87 -12.07 -2.60 -15.39
C GLU A 87 -12.84 -2.40 -14.08
N GLY A 88 -12.11 -2.06 -13.02
CA GLY A 88 -12.70 -1.71 -11.73
C GLY A 88 -12.98 -0.22 -11.65
N TYR A 89 -14.17 0.17 -11.25
CA TYR A 89 -14.56 1.57 -11.06
C TYR A 89 -14.90 1.85 -9.61
N ASN A 90 -14.49 3.01 -9.10
CA ASN A 90 -14.89 3.50 -7.79
C ASN A 90 -15.31 4.97 -7.85
N THR A 91 -16.19 5.37 -6.94
CA THR A 91 -16.63 6.77 -6.75
C THR A 91 -16.26 7.32 -5.37
N GLU A 92 -15.59 6.51 -4.55
CA GLU A 92 -15.11 6.84 -3.20
C GLU A 92 -13.58 6.92 -3.16
N TRP A 93 -13.01 7.80 -2.32
CA TRP A 93 -11.57 8.02 -2.20
C TRP A 93 -11.01 7.74 -0.79
N SER A 94 -11.81 7.23 0.15
CA SER A 94 -11.43 7.15 1.56
C SER A 94 -11.38 5.73 2.13
N THR A 95 -10.89 5.68 3.37
CA THR A 95 -10.99 4.51 4.25
C THR A 95 -12.40 4.42 4.83
N GLU A 96 -12.92 3.20 5.03
CA GLU A 96 -14.14 2.96 5.83
C GLU A 96 -13.85 2.92 7.34
N LEU A 97 -12.57 2.81 7.72
CA LEU A 97 -12.11 2.74 9.10
C LEU A 97 -11.67 4.12 9.61
N SER A 98 -11.92 4.37 10.90
CA SER A 98 -11.28 5.48 11.61
C SER A 98 -9.77 5.30 11.63
N LEU A 99 -9.02 6.37 11.89
CA LEU A 99 -7.56 6.31 12.02
C LEU A 99 -7.11 5.29 13.08
N GLU A 100 -7.80 5.22 14.21
CA GLU A 100 -7.51 4.30 15.30
C GLU A 100 -7.84 2.85 14.93
N GLN A 101 -8.93 2.62 14.20
CA GLN A 101 -9.30 1.30 13.69
C GLN A 101 -8.31 0.81 12.63
N ALA A 102 -7.87 1.69 11.72
CA ALA A 102 -6.87 1.36 10.72
C ALA A 102 -5.52 1.01 11.39
N LEU A 103 -5.09 1.81 12.37
CA LEU A 103 -3.88 1.55 13.16
C LEU A 103 -3.93 0.17 13.84
N ASP A 104 -5.05 -0.15 14.48
CA ASP A 104 -5.33 -1.43 15.13
C ASP A 104 -5.24 -2.60 14.13
N GLU A 105 -5.87 -2.50 12.95
CA GLU A 105 -5.77 -3.50 11.88
C GLU A 105 -4.34 -3.70 11.37
N TYR A 106 -3.57 -2.63 11.18
CA TYR A 106 -2.21 -2.72 10.67
C TYR A 106 -1.24 -3.31 11.69
N ILE A 107 -1.40 -2.99 12.97
CA ILE A 107 -0.65 -3.62 14.06
C ILE A 107 -0.98 -5.12 14.14
N LYS A 108 -2.27 -5.49 14.07
CA LYS A 108 -2.69 -6.89 14.01
C LYS A 108 -2.04 -7.61 12.84
N ALA A 109 -2.13 -7.04 11.64
CA ALA A 109 -1.54 -7.60 10.43
C ALA A 109 -0.03 -7.84 10.59
N TRP A 110 0.70 -6.85 11.12
CA TRP A 110 2.13 -6.95 11.38
C TRP A 110 2.47 -8.17 12.25
N ILE A 111 1.82 -8.27 13.40
CA ILE A 111 2.04 -9.36 14.36
C ILE A 111 1.66 -10.71 13.75
N LEU A 112 0.53 -10.79 13.05
CA LEU A 112 0.08 -12.01 12.39
C LEU A 112 1.03 -12.47 11.28
N LEU A 113 1.59 -11.57 10.49
CA LEU A 113 2.57 -11.94 9.46
C LEU A 113 3.86 -12.47 10.08
N HIS A 114 4.34 -11.86 11.18
CA HIS A 114 5.47 -12.39 11.93
C HIS A 114 5.19 -13.79 12.51
N PHE A 115 3.96 -14.03 12.98
CA PHE A 115 3.50 -15.33 13.45
C PHE A 115 3.43 -16.38 12.34
N ILE A 116 2.83 -16.04 11.20
CA ILE A 116 2.72 -16.90 10.01
C ILE A 116 4.11 -17.29 9.50
N GLU A 117 5.02 -16.32 9.41
CA GLU A 117 6.42 -16.54 9.05
C GLU A 117 7.10 -17.59 9.94
N MET A 118 6.84 -17.54 11.24
CA MET A 118 7.36 -18.51 12.20
C MET A 118 6.72 -19.89 12.02
N ILE A 119 5.39 -20.01 12.10
CA ILE A 119 4.73 -21.32 12.11
C ILE A 119 4.97 -22.09 10.81
N PHE A 120 5.08 -21.39 9.67
CA PHE A 120 5.31 -22.02 8.37
C PHE A 120 6.76 -22.00 7.92
N ASN A 121 7.70 -21.47 8.72
CA ASN A 121 9.10 -21.35 8.34
C ASN A 121 9.29 -20.58 7.01
N MET A 122 8.60 -19.45 6.86
CA MET A 122 8.65 -18.58 5.67
C MET A 122 9.68 -17.45 5.81
N ARG A 123 10.71 -17.63 6.65
CA ARG A 123 11.88 -16.73 6.77
C ARG A 123 13.14 -17.39 6.23
N PRO A 124 13.41 -17.36 4.91
CA PRO A 124 14.56 -18.05 4.32
C PRO A 124 15.93 -17.64 4.88
N ALA A 125 16.02 -16.47 5.51
CA ALA A 125 17.27 -15.92 6.07
C ALA A 125 17.14 -15.49 7.54
N GLY A 126 16.11 -15.95 8.26
CA GLY A 126 15.84 -15.53 9.64
C GLY A 126 15.39 -14.06 9.80
N MET A 127 15.34 -13.30 8.71
CA MET A 127 14.84 -11.92 8.68
C MET A 127 13.39 -11.87 8.19
N ARG A 128 12.68 -10.80 8.55
CA ARG A 128 11.35 -10.45 8.02
C ARG A 128 11.40 -10.40 6.48
N SER A 129 10.41 -11.01 5.82
CA SER A 129 10.36 -11.15 4.36
C SER A 129 9.57 -10.06 3.65
N PHE A 130 8.87 -9.19 4.38
CA PHE A 130 7.93 -8.22 3.86
C PHE A 130 8.19 -6.79 4.37
N ILE A 131 7.56 -5.81 3.72
CA ILE A 131 7.63 -4.38 4.03
C ILE A 131 6.21 -3.83 4.12
N PHE A 132 5.95 -2.99 5.12
CA PHE A 132 4.77 -2.12 5.16
C PHE A 132 5.18 -0.72 4.74
N ASN A 133 4.43 -0.14 3.82
CA ASN A 133 4.54 1.22 3.34
C ASN A 133 3.20 1.90 3.66
N ILE A 134 3.24 2.96 4.48
CA ILE A 134 2.01 3.68 4.83
C ILE A 134 1.52 4.49 3.63
N SER A 135 0.22 4.70 3.51
CA SER A 135 -0.32 5.63 2.52
C SER A 135 -1.12 6.72 3.24
N VAL A 136 -0.82 7.97 2.94
CA VAL A 136 -1.51 9.13 3.50
C VAL A 136 -1.90 10.08 2.37
N GLY A 137 -3.03 10.75 2.52
CA GLY A 137 -3.46 11.79 1.59
C GLY A 137 -4.34 12.79 2.31
N TYR A 138 -4.10 14.08 2.04
CA TYR A 138 -4.93 15.27 2.32
C TYR A 138 -4.04 16.48 1.97
N ASP A 139 -4.44 17.70 2.35
CA ASP A 139 -3.52 18.84 2.47
C ASP A 139 -2.54 18.70 3.66
N LEU A 140 -1.51 19.54 3.67
CA LEU A 140 -0.45 19.58 4.68
C LEU A 140 -1.00 19.83 6.09
N ASP A 141 -1.97 20.72 6.22
CA ASP A 141 -2.58 21.05 7.51
C ASP A 141 -3.36 19.86 8.06
N GLY A 142 -4.01 19.08 7.20
CA GLY A 142 -4.68 17.84 7.55
C GLY A 142 -3.70 16.76 7.98
N ILE A 143 -2.59 16.60 7.25
CA ILE A 143 -1.52 15.66 7.62
C ILE A 143 -0.89 16.03 8.96
N LYS A 144 -0.80 17.32 9.28
CA LYS A 144 -0.28 17.84 10.57
C LYS A 144 -1.27 17.73 11.74
N THR A 145 -2.52 17.31 11.51
CA THR A 145 -3.46 17.16 12.62
C THR A 145 -2.99 16.14 13.63
N GLN A 146 -3.32 16.35 14.91
CA GLN A 146 -2.91 15.45 15.99
C GLN A 146 -3.28 13.98 15.75
N ARG A 147 -4.45 13.70 15.14
CA ARG A 147 -4.88 12.32 14.86
C ARG A 147 -4.06 11.68 13.74
N MET A 148 -3.80 12.41 12.64
CA MET A 148 -2.94 11.93 11.55
C MET A 148 -1.50 11.75 12.03
N ASP A 149 -0.99 12.69 12.82
CA ASP A 149 0.32 12.62 13.45
C ASP A 149 0.46 11.38 14.34
N ALA A 150 -0.52 11.13 15.21
CA ALA A 150 -0.54 9.95 16.07
C ALA A 150 -0.57 8.64 15.26
N PHE A 151 -1.32 8.59 14.15
CA PHE A 151 -1.33 7.45 13.25
C PHE A 151 0.04 7.21 12.59
N ILE A 152 0.64 8.25 11.99
CA ILE A 152 1.94 8.16 11.29
C ILE A 152 3.03 7.74 12.27
N ASN A 153 3.14 8.42 13.42
CA ASN A 153 4.16 8.13 14.42
C ASN A 153 3.93 6.76 15.06
N GLY A 154 2.67 6.35 15.25
CA GLY A 154 2.30 5.04 15.79
C GLY A 154 2.73 3.86 14.91
N LEU A 155 2.73 4.03 13.59
CA LEU A 155 3.28 3.03 12.66
C LEU A 155 4.79 3.16 12.45
N ALA A 156 5.38 4.33 12.69
CA ALA A 156 6.84 4.47 12.74
C ALA A 156 7.44 3.71 13.94
N ASP A 157 6.80 3.82 15.09
CA ASP A 157 7.16 3.12 16.33
C ASP A 157 5.93 2.86 17.22
N ALA A 158 5.51 1.59 17.26
CA ALA A 158 4.37 1.14 18.03
C ALA A 158 4.70 0.79 19.50
N SER A 159 5.95 0.91 19.94
CA SER A 159 6.42 0.43 21.26
C SER A 159 5.67 1.08 22.44
N GLY A 160 5.28 2.34 22.29
CA GLY A 160 4.50 3.08 23.27
C GLY A 160 3.00 2.79 23.25
N LEU A 161 2.48 2.15 22.20
CA LEU A 161 1.04 2.00 21.99
C LEU A 161 0.44 0.88 22.85
N PRO A 162 -0.64 1.15 23.62
CA PRO A 162 -1.33 0.11 24.40
C PRO A 162 -1.86 -1.03 23.53
N VAL A 163 -2.35 -0.72 22.33
CA VAL A 163 -2.88 -1.71 21.37
C VAL A 163 -1.80 -2.69 20.89
N PHE A 164 -0.57 -2.23 20.67
CA PHE A 164 0.56 -3.10 20.30
C PHE A 164 0.89 -4.10 21.41
N LYS A 165 1.01 -3.61 22.65
CA LYS A 165 1.27 -4.46 23.83
C LYS A 165 0.14 -5.46 24.07
N LYS A 166 -1.10 -5.01 23.90
CA LYS A 166 -2.29 -5.87 24.00
C LYS A 166 -2.20 -7.04 23.02
N HIS A 167 -1.95 -6.78 21.74
CA HIS A 167 -1.87 -7.84 20.72
C HIS A 167 -0.68 -8.78 20.89
N LEU A 168 0.45 -8.29 21.40
CA LEU A 168 1.56 -9.18 21.79
C LEU A 168 1.18 -10.10 22.96
N GLY A 169 0.47 -9.58 23.97
CA GLY A 169 -0.02 -10.39 25.09
C GLY A 169 -1.08 -11.42 24.66
N GLU A 170 -1.96 -11.07 23.71
CA GLU A 170 -2.90 -12.00 23.09
C GLU A 170 -2.16 -13.12 22.33
N LEU A 171 -1.10 -12.78 21.59
CA LEU A 171 -0.24 -13.75 20.91
C LEU A 171 0.45 -14.69 21.91
N ASP A 172 1.03 -14.16 22.99
CA ASP A 172 1.69 -14.96 24.03
C ASP A 172 0.73 -15.93 24.70
N SER A 173 -0.47 -15.43 25.04
CA SER A 173 -1.53 -16.25 25.64
C SER A 173 -1.94 -17.38 24.71
N PHE A 174 -2.13 -17.08 23.42
CA PHE A 174 -2.48 -18.06 22.40
C PHE A 174 -1.39 -19.12 22.20
N ILE A 175 -0.12 -18.73 22.15
CA ILE A 175 1.01 -19.67 22.02
C ILE A 175 1.17 -20.54 23.28
N GLY A 176 0.79 -20.01 24.45
CA GLY A 176 0.79 -20.71 25.72
C GLY A 176 -0.29 -21.78 25.87
N GLU A 177 -1.28 -21.84 24.97
CA GLU A 177 -2.31 -22.88 25.00
C GLU A 177 -1.69 -24.28 24.82
N ALA A 178 -2.08 -25.22 25.68
CA ALA A 178 -1.45 -26.54 25.79
C ALA A 178 -1.39 -27.31 24.46
N ASP A 179 -2.42 -27.17 23.63
CA ASP A 179 -2.57 -27.95 22.40
C ASP A 179 -2.05 -27.22 21.15
N PHE A 180 -1.61 -25.95 21.26
CA PHE A 180 -1.16 -25.18 20.10
C PHE A 180 0.07 -25.82 19.44
N LEU A 181 1.11 -26.11 20.22
CA LEU A 181 2.36 -26.67 19.69
C LEU A 181 2.13 -28.04 19.05
N GLN A 182 1.36 -28.89 19.72
CA GLN A 182 1.04 -30.22 19.22
C GLN A 182 0.20 -30.16 17.94
N SER A 183 -0.87 -29.36 17.93
CA SER A 183 -1.78 -29.25 16.77
C SER A 183 -1.09 -28.70 15.51
N MET A 184 -0.02 -27.93 15.68
CA MET A 184 0.77 -27.36 14.60
C MET A 184 2.09 -28.12 14.32
N ASN A 185 2.36 -29.21 15.04
CA ASN A 185 3.62 -29.98 14.98
C ASN A 185 4.87 -29.10 15.20
N LEU A 186 4.83 -28.24 16.22
CA LEU A 186 5.85 -27.23 16.52
C LEU A 186 6.71 -27.55 17.75
N ASP A 187 6.64 -28.76 18.32
CA ASP A 187 7.37 -29.12 19.55
C ASP A 187 8.87 -28.84 19.46
N ARG A 188 9.49 -29.14 18.30
CA ARG A 188 10.92 -28.88 18.05
C ARG A 188 11.27 -27.40 17.97
N ARG A 189 10.28 -26.51 17.82
CA ARG A 189 10.39 -25.06 17.71
C ARG A 189 9.65 -24.33 18.84
N ALA A 190 9.30 -25.03 19.93
CA ALA A 190 8.57 -24.47 21.05
C ALA A 190 9.25 -23.20 21.60
N LYS A 191 10.57 -23.23 21.74
CA LYS A 191 11.36 -22.07 22.20
C LYS A 191 11.21 -20.85 21.27
N ASP A 192 11.20 -21.05 19.95
CA ASP A 192 11.03 -19.96 18.99
C ASP A 192 9.59 -19.40 19.06
N CYS A 193 8.60 -20.26 19.31
CA CYS A 193 7.22 -19.86 19.50
C CYS A 193 7.08 -18.98 20.75
N TYR A 194 7.56 -19.44 21.91
CA TYR A 194 7.45 -18.69 23.17
C TYR A 194 8.22 -17.37 23.17
N ASN A 195 9.25 -17.22 22.34
CA ASN A 195 9.99 -15.97 22.22
C ASN A 195 9.50 -15.06 21.07
N LEU A 196 8.50 -15.49 20.29
CA LEU A 196 8.10 -14.80 19.07
C LEU A 196 7.73 -13.34 19.34
N SER A 197 6.88 -13.07 20.32
CA SER A 197 6.41 -11.72 20.66
C SER A 197 7.55 -10.75 20.95
N SER A 198 8.55 -11.19 21.72
CA SER A 198 9.73 -10.38 22.05
C SER A 198 10.63 -10.06 20.85
N GLY A 199 10.55 -10.88 19.78
CA GLY A 199 11.27 -10.66 18.54
C GLY A 199 10.53 -9.81 17.51
N ILE A 200 9.26 -9.46 17.73
CA ILE A 200 8.49 -8.61 16.82
C ILE A 200 8.90 -7.15 17.03
N SER A 201 9.49 -6.54 16.00
CA SER A 201 9.90 -5.14 16.05
C SER A 201 8.67 -4.23 16.17
N PRO A 202 8.72 -3.20 17.04
CA PRO A 202 7.69 -2.16 17.10
C PRO A 202 7.79 -1.17 15.93
N ASN A 203 8.88 -1.17 15.15
CA ASN A 203 9.02 -0.29 13.99
C ASN A 203 8.35 -0.92 12.76
N ILE A 204 7.09 -0.55 12.54
CA ILE A 204 6.21 -1.20 11.55
C ILE A 204 6.50 -0.68 10.13
N ALA A 205 6.66 0.63 9.95
CA ALA A 205 6.90 1.23 8.64
C ALA A 205 8.00 2.31 8.69
N ARG A 206 8.82 2.35 7.63
CA ARG A 206 9.85 3.39 7.40
C ARG A 206 9.65 4.16 6.09
N SER A 207 8.64 3.78 5.32
CA SER A 207 8.29 4.41 4.04
C SER A 207 6.82 4.81 4.00
N VAL A 208 6.55 5.90 3.29
CA VAL A 208 5.23 6.49 3.06
C VAL A 208 5.03 6.75 1.58
N THR A 209 3.81 6.51 1.10
CA THR A 209 3.32 7.02 -0.16
C THR A 209 2.37 8.17 0.10
N LEU A 210 2.69 9.34 -0.45
CA LEU A 210 1.75 10.45 -0.57
C LEU A 210 0.80 10.14 -1.72
N SER A 211 -0.44 9.81 -1.36
CA SER A 211 -1.54 9.68 -2.31
C SER A 211 -2.09 11.07 -2.59
N THR A 212 -1.73 11.64 -3.74
CA THR A 212 -2.22 12.95 -4.15
C THR A 212 -3.71 12.86 -4.52
N MET A 213 -4.47 13.89 -4.17
CA MET A 213 -5.83 14.06 -4.67
C MET A 213 -5.77 14.57 -6.11
N HIS A 214 -6.78 14.24 -6.91
CA HIS A 214 -6.97 14.90 -8.21
C HIS A 214 -7.06 16.42 -8.00
N GLY A 215 -6.36 17.18 -8.85
CA GLY A 215 -6.22 18.63 -8.75
C GLY A 215 -5.35 19.17 -7.62
N CYS A 216 -4.57 18.35 -6.92
CA CYS A 216 -3.65 18.82 -5.89
C CYS A 216 -2.49 19.65 -6.51
N PRO A 217 -2.26 20.90 -6.07
CA PRO A 217 -1.19 21.73 -6.64
C PRO A 217 0.21 21.16 -6.38
N PRO A 218 1.18 21.36 -7.31
CA PRO A 218 2.55 20.85 -7.17
C PRO A 218 3.25 21.34 -5.90
N GLU A 219 3.06 22.60 -5.52
CA GLU A 219 3.64 23.20 -4.32
C GLU A 219 3.14 22.52 -3.03
N GLU A 220 1.88 22.08 -3.01
CA GLU A 220 1.27 21.38 -1.88
C GLU A 220 1.84 19.96 -1.78
N ILE A 221 1.94 19.25 -2.91
CA ILE A 221 2.58 17.92 -2.99
C ILE A 221 4.03 18.00 -2.51
N GLU A 222 4.77 19.02 -2.95
CA GLU A 222 6.16 19.25 -2.55
C GLU A 222 6.27 19.54 -1.05
N ALA A 223 5.42 20.42 -0.51
CA ALA A 223 5.43 20.79 0.90
C ALA A 223 5.13 19.60 1.81
N ILE A 224 4.14 18.78 1.46
CA ILE A 224 3.82 17.54 2.18
C ILE A 224 4.98 16.55 2.12
N SER A 225 5.53 16.32 0.93
CA SER A 225 6.65 15.39 0.74
C SER A 225 7.88 15.79 1.56
N ARG A 226 8.20 17.10 1.59
CA ARG A 226 9.26 17.66 2.42
C ARG A 226 8.99 17.48 3.91
N TYR A 227 7.75 17.68 4.36
CA TYR A 227 7.36 17.44 5.75
C TYR A 227 7.53 15.97 6.15
N LEU A 228 7.07 15.03 5.33
CA LEU A 228 7.19 13.60 5.58
C LEU A 228 8.66 13.15 5.64
N MET A 229 9.53 13.71 4.79
CA MET A 229 10.96 13.40 4.83
C MET A 229 11.67 14.07 6.00
N LYS A 230 11.46 15.37 6.22
CA LYS A 230 12.24 16.15 7.19
C LYS A 230 11.77 15.99 8.63
N GLU A 231 10.47 16.08 8.86
CA GLU A 231 9.88 16.07 10.20
C GLU A 231 9.49 14.66 10.62
N LYS A 232 9.10 13.79 9.67
CA LYS A 232 8.73 12.40 9.96
C LYS A 232 9.84 11.39 9.68
N THR A 233 10.91 11.80 9.01
CA THR A 233 12.06 10.92 8.72
C THR A 233 11.69 9.68 7.90
N PHE A 234 10.64 9.78 7.06
CA PHE A 234 10.21 8.69 6.20
C PHE A 234 10.86 8.77 4.82
N HIS A 235 11.15 7.59 4.26
CA HIS A 235 11.35 7.49 2.82
C HIS A 235 10.01 7.70 2.10
N THR A 236 10.00 8.48 1.01
CA THR A 236 8.75 8.99 0.45
C THR A 236 8.58 8.60 -1.01
N PHE A 237 7.42 8.05 -1.35
CA PHE A 237 6.92 7.98 -2.71
C PHE A 237 5.85 9.03 -2.94
N VAL A 238 5.84 9.69 -4.10
CA VAL A 238 4.68 10.47 -4.56
C VAL A 238 3.90 9.63 -5.57
N LYS A 239 2.61 9.38 -5.29
CA LYS A 239 1.72 8.67 -6.22
C LYS A 239 1.23 9.66 -7.27
N LEU A 240 1.42 9.33 -8.55
CA LEU A 240 1.06 10.21 -9.66
C LEU A 240 -0.09 9.63 -10.48
N ASN A 241 -0.85 10.52 -11.12
CA ASN A 241 -2.00 10.16 -11.92
C ASN A 241 -1.58 9.86 -13.38
N PRO A 242 -2.31 8.97 -14.08
CA PRO A 242 -2.05 8.68 -15.49
C PRO A 242 -2.34 9.87 -16.42
N THR A 243 -3.01 10.91 -15.90
CA THR A 243 -3.31 12.17 -16.60
C THR A 243 -2.05 12.93 -17.03
N LEU A 244 -0.89 12.66 -16.41
CA LEU A 244 0.40 13.23 -16.82
C LEU A 244 0.80 12.96 -18.27
N LEU A 245 0.28 11.89 -18.89
CA LEU A 245 0.49 11.62 -20.33
C LEU A 245 -0.24 12.64 -21.23
N GLY A 246 -1.18 13.40 -20.69
CA GLY A 246 -2.05 14.30 -21.42
C GLY A 246 -3.19 13.59 -22.14
N HIS A 247 -4.31 14.30 -22.30
CA HIS A 247 -5.56 13.74 -22.82
C HIS A 247 -5.39 13.07 -24.18
N ARG A 248 -4.71 13.74 -25.13
CA ARG A 248 -4.52 13.25 -26.50
C ARG A 248 -3.80 11.89 -26.52
N GLN A 249 -2.73 11.75 -25.73
CA GLN A 249 -1.94 10.52 -25.72
C GLN A 249 -2.69 9.39 -25.02
N VAL A 250 -3.36 9.67 -23.90
CA VAL A 250 -4.22 8.69 -23.21
C VAL A 250 -5.31 8.18 -24.15
N ARG A 251 -6.04 9.09 -24.81
CA ARG A 251 -7.10 8.72 -25.76
C ARG A 251 -6.56 7.86 -26.91
N LYS A 252 -5.43 8.26 -27.51
CA LYS A 252 -4.76 7.52 -28.58
C LYS A 252 -4.39 6.09 -28.16
N ILE A 253 -3.80 5.92 -26.97
CA ILE A 253 -3.42 4.59 -26.44
C ILE A 253 -4.65 3.73 -26.22
N LEU A 254 -5.69 4.27 -25.59
CA LEU A 254 -6.91 3.53 -25.30
C LEU A 254 -7.62 3.10 -26.59
N ASP A 255 -7.75 3.98 -27.58
CA ASP A 255 -8.40 3.65 -28.86
C ASP A 255 -7.65 2.58 -29.65
N ALA A 256 -6.31 2.67 -29.70
CA ALA A 256 -5.48 1.69 -30.39
C ALA A 256 -5.59 0.28 -29.82
N LEU A 257 -5.98 0.15 -28.54
CA LEU A 257 -6.11 -1.11 -27.82
C LEU A 257 -7.57 -1.57 -27.64
N GLY A 258 -8.53 -0.86 -28.25
CA GLY A 258 -9.95 -1.23 -28.20
C GLY A 258 -10.70 -0.75 -26.95
N PHE A 259 -10.13 0.15 -26.15
CA PHE A 259 -10.75 0.75 -24.97
C PHE A 259 -11.56 2.03 -25.31
N SER A 260 -12.24 2.06 -26.47
CA SER A 260 -13.03 3.22 -26.94
C SER A 260 -14.29 3.50 -26.10
N TYR A 261 -14.69 2.52 -25.27
CA TYR A 261 -15.80 2.65 -24.35
C TYR A 261 -15.46 3.50 -23.12
N VAL A 262 -14.18 3.62 -22.76
CA VAL A 262 -13.73 4.48 -21.66
C VAL A 262 -13.95 5.94 -22.06
N LYS A 263 -14.84 6.64 -21.35
CA LYS A 263 -15.13 8.06 -21.59
C LYS A 263 -14.26 8.94 -20.71
N LEU A 264 -13.56 9.86 -21.34
CA LEU A 264 -12.68 10.83 -20.69
C LEU A 264 -13.35 12.20 -20.72
N ASP A 265 -13.14 12.97 -19.66
CA ASP A 265 -13.41 14.40 -19.64
C ASP A 265 -12.09 15.15 -19.79
N ASP A 266 -12.05 16.13 -20.69
CA ASP A 266 -10.89 17.02 -20.87
C ASP A 266 -10.55 17.75 -19.56
N SER A 267 -11.57 18.07 -18.75
CA SER A 267 -11.41 18.82 -17.50
C SER A 267 -10.54 18.07 -16.47
N THR A 268 -10.62 16.73 -16.45
CA THR A 268 -9.79 15.88 -15.57
C THR A 268 -8.30 16.09 -15.83
N PHE A 269 -7.90 16.32 -17.08
CA PHE A 269 -6.49 16.52 -17.46
C PHE A 269 -6.01 17.94 -17.23
N THR A 270 -6.88 18.94 -17.41
CA THR A 270 -6.50 20.35 -17.20
C THR A 270 -6.40 20.73 -15.73
N ASN A 271 -7.19 20.08 -14.88
CA ASN A 271 -7.21 20.37 -13.44
C ASN A 271 -6.10 19.64 -12.67
N ASP A 272 -5.65 18.49 -13.17
CA ASP A 272 -4.59 17.70 -12.55
C ASP A 272 -3.20 18.32 -12.71
N LEU A 273 -2.22 17.76 -11.98
CA LEU A 273 -0.81 18.10 -12.13
C LEU A 273 -0.33 17.93 -13.57
N GLN A 274 0.33 18.95 -14.11
CA GLN A 274 0.91 18.94 -15.46
C GLN A 274 2.33 18.34 -15.45
N TYR A 275 2.76 17.78 -16.60
CA TYR A 275 4.00 17.02 -16.69
C TYR A 275 5.25 17.84 -16.34
N ASP A 276 5.42 19.03 -16.91
CA ASP A 276 6.60 19.87 -16.67
C ASP A 276 6.72 20.29 -15.20
N ASP A 277 5.59 20.60 -14.55
CA ASP A 277 5.53 20.92 -13.13
C ASP A 277 5.87 19.69 -12.27
N ALA A 278 5.37 18.51 -12.65
CA ALA A 278 5.70 17.25 -12.00
C ALA A 278 7.21 16.97 -12.10
N ALA A 279 7.79 17.02 -13.29
CA ALA A 279 9.21 16.77 -13.52
C ALA A 279 10.09 17.71 -12.68
N GLY A 280 9.79 19.02 -12.70
CA GLY A 280 10.51 20.00 -11.89
C GLY A 280 10.40 19.75 -10.39
N MET A 281 9.21 19.41 -9.89
CA MET A 281 8.98 19.05 -8.49
C MET A 281 9.75 17.78 -8.09
N LEU A 282 9.70 16.73 -8.90
CA LEU A 282 10.35 15.45 -8.62
C LEU A 282 11.87 15.59 -8.52
N GLU A 283 12.50 16.43 -9.36
CA GLU A 283 13.93 16.70 -9.27
C GLU A 283 14.29 17.39 -7.94
N ARG A 284 13.53 18.42 -7.53
CA ARG A 284 13.73 19.09 -6.25
C ARG A 284 13.54 18.16 -5.05
N LEU A 285 12.54 17.28 -5.10
CA LEU A 285 12.28 16.31 -4.04
C LEU A 285 13.36 15.23 -3.96
N LYS A 286 13.88 14.76 -5.10
CA LYS A 286 15.00 13.81 -5.16
C LYS A 286 16.24 14.39 -4.49
N VAL A 287 16.60 15.66 -4.80
CA VAL A 287 17.72 16.35 -4.14
C VAL A 287 17.47 16.50 -2.64
N PHE A 288 16.29 16.99 -2.24
CA PHE A 288 15.95 17.19 -0.84
C PHE A 288 15.99 15.88 -0.02
N ALA A 289 15.54 14.77 -0.59
CA ALA A 289 15.62 13.47 0.04
C ALA A 289 17.07 13.06 0.31
N SER A 290 17.96 13.27 -0.68
CA SER A 290 19.40 13.03 -0.54
C SER A 290 20.00 13.89 0.58
N ASP A 291 19.64 15.17 0.67
CA ASP A 291 20.09 16.06 1.75
C ASP A 291 19.62 15.60 3.14
N CYS A 292 18.47 14.92 3.21
CA CYS A 292 17.96 14.30 4.43
C CYS A 292 18.51 12.89 4.69
N GLY A 293 19.31 12.31 3.79
CA GLY A 293 19.78 10.92 3.88
C GLY A 293 18.67 9.88 3.68
N LEU A 294 17.60 10.24 2.96
CA LEU A 294 16.43 9.42 2.72
C LEU A 294 16.27 9.11 1.23
N GLY A 295 15.69 7.95 0.91
CA GLY A 295 15.23 7.63 -0.43
C GLY A 295 13.91 8.32 -0.80
N PHE A 296 13.81 8.67 -2.08
CA PHE A 296 12.62 9.22 -2.71
C PHE A 296 12.32 8.49 -4.01
N GLY A 297 11.05 8.41 -4.39
CA GLY A 297 10.61 7.84 -5.66
C GLY A 297 9.18 8.24 -6.02
N VAL A 298 8.66 7.63 -7.08
CA VAL A 298 7.26 7.80 -7.49
C VAL A 298 6.52 6.49 -7.50
N LYS A 299 5.20 6.56 -7.36
CA LYS A 299 4.31 5.42 -7.55
C LYS A 299 3.41 5.67 -8.76
N LEU A 300 3.45 4.76 -9.72
CA LEU A 300 2.78 4.89 -11.01
C LEU A 300 1.81 3.72 -11.21
N SER A 301 0.51 3.92 -11.32
CA SER A 301 -0.21 5.18 -11.17
C SER A 301 -1.39 5.05 -10.23
N ASN A 302 -2.00 6.18 -9.93
CA ASN A 302 -3.36 6.24 -9.43
C ASN A 302 -4.37 5.82 -10.52
N THR A 303 -5.65 5.82 -10.15
CA THR A 303 -6.77 5.61 -11.06
C THR A 303 -6.88 6.72 -12.12
N LEU A 304 -7.54 6.42 -13.24
CA LEU A 304 -7.88 7.41 -14.27
C LEU A 304 -9.31 7.92 -14.04
N GLY A 305 -9.51 9.23 -13.92
CA GLY A 305 -10.85 9.83 -13.88
C GLY A 305 -11.56 9.64 -15.22
N THR A 306 -12.81 9.18 -15.17
CA THR A 306 -13.65 8.86 -16.33
C THR A 306 -15.09 9.28 -16.07
N SER A 307 -15.84 9.58 -17.14
CA SER A 307 -17.26 9.90 -17.01
C SER A 307 -18.06 8.66 -16.63
N ASN A 308 -18.95 8.78 -15.65
CA ASN A 308 -19.82 7.69 -15.20
C ASN A 308 -20.99 7.48 -16.17
N THR A 309 -20.76 6.69 -17.23
CA THR A 309 -21.79 6.35 -18.21
C THR A 309 -22.71 5.16 -17.87
N PRO A 310 -22.28 4.13 -17.10
CA PRO A 310 -23.13 2.96 -16.88
C PRO A 310 -24.29 3.18 -15.89
N GLY A 311 -24.30 4.27 -15.12
CA GLY A 311 -25.32 4.55 -14.10
C GLY A 311 -25.40 3.53 -12.95
N ILE A 312 -24.40 2.64 -12.83
CA ILE A 312 -24.31 1.62 -11.78
C ILE A 312 -23.83 2.24 -10.47
N LEU A 313 -22.86 3.15 -10.56
CA LEU A 313 -22.31 3.89 -9.44
C LEU A 313 -22.98 5.28 -9.38
N PRO A 314 -23.04 5.91 -8.19
CA PRO A 314 -23.56 7.26 -8.03
C PRO A 314 -22.62 8.33 -8.61
N GLY A 315 -23.16 9.49 -8.97
CA GLY A 315 -22.39 10.65 -9.45
C GLY A 315 -22.02 10.62 -10.94
N GLU A 316 -21.39 11.68 -11.42
CA GLU A 316 -21.07 11.87 -12.86
C GLU A 316 -19.63 11.45 -13.22
N GLU A 317 -18.76 11.26 -12.23
CA GLU A 317 -17.36 10.87 -12.40
C GLU A 317 -17.06 9.58 -11.63
N MET A 318 -16.22 8.73 -12.21
CA MET A 318 -15.73 7.50 -11.59
C MET A 318 -14.25 7.28 -11.91
N TYR A 319 -13.57 6.55 -11.04
CA TYR A 319 -12.13 6.32 -11.08
C TYR A 319 -11.83 4.91 -11.55
N MET A 320 -11.25 4.80 -12.73
CA MET A 320 -10.98 3.53 -13.39
C MET A 320 -9.64 2.94 -12.94
N SER A 321 -9.67 1.65 -12.65
CA SER A 321 -8.55 0.75 -12.39
C SER A 321 -8.65 -0.49 -13.30
N GLY A 322 -7.67 -1.39 -13.24
CA GLY A 322 -7.66 -2.63 -14.01
C GLY A 322 -6.83 -2.56 -15.29
N ARG A 323 -7.04 -3.52 -16.19
CA ARG A 323 -6.16 -3.80 -17.34
C ARG A 323 -5.98 -2.60 -18.28
N ALA A 324 -7.00 -1.76 -18.45
CA ALA A 324 -6.94 -0.55 -19.26
C ALA A 324 -5.89 0.48 -18.77
N LEU A 325 -5.50 0.44 -17.48
CA LEU A 325 -4.43 1.31 -16.97
C LEU A 325 -3.03 0.84 -17.36
N PHE A 326 -2.81 -0.46 -17.56
CA PHE A 326 -1.47 -1.00 -17.88
C PHE A 326 -0.75 -0.24 -18.99
N PRO A 327 -1.34 -0.05 -20.19
CA PRO A 327 -0.66 0.64 -21.27
C PRO A 327 -0.43 2.13 -20.98
N LEU A 328 -1.25 2.76 -20.13
CA LEU A 328 -1.04 4.15 -19.72
C LEU A 328 0.13 4.24 -18.73
N THR A 329 0.08 3.45 -17.67
CA THR A 329 1.06 3.48 -16.60
C THR A 329 2.46 3.09 -17.10
N ILE A 330 2.59 2.11 -17.99
CA ILE A 330 3.90 1.72 -18.54
C ILE A 330 4.49 2.79 -19.46
N ASN A 331 3.66 3.51 -20.23
CA ASN A 331 4.13 4.62 -21.07
C ASN A 331 4.56 5.81 -20.20
N LEU A 332 3.81 6.14 -19.15
CA LEU A 332 4.20 7.18 -18.20
C LEU A 332 5.50 6.82 -17.48
N ALA A 333 5.66 5.56 -17.07
CA ALA A 333 6.89 5.08 -16.47
C ALA A 333 8.08 5.18 -17.43
N ALA A 334 7.88 4.94 -18.73
CA ALA A 334 8.92 5.08 -19.74
C ALA A 334 9.33 6.56 -19.94
N GLU A 335 8.37 7.49 -19.97
CA GLU A 335 8.61 8.93 -20.09
C GLU A 335 9.42 9.47 -18.89
N ILE A 336 8.95 9.16 -17.67
CA ILE A 336 9.67 9.52 -16.44
C ILE A 336 11.05 8.85 -16.39
N SER A 337 11.17 7.58 -16.81
CA SER A 337 12.48 6.91 -16.81
C SER A 337 13.45 7.56 -17.80
N ALA A 338 12.99 8.08 -18.93
CA ALA A 338 13.83 8.79 -19.89
C ALA A 338 14.36 10.10 -19.29
N ASP A 339 13.48 10.91 -18.71
CA ASP A 339 13.85 12.23 -18.15
C ASP A 339 14.78 12.13 -16.94
N PHE A 340 14.60 11.08 -16.13
CA PHE A 340 15.43 10.83 -14.94
C PHE A 340 16.56 9.83 -15.21
N ALA A 341 16.85 9.49 -16.47
CA ALA A 341 17.90 8.54 -16.89
C ALA A 341 17.87 7.20 -16.13
N GLY A 342 16.68 6.69 -15.81
CA GLY A 342 16.45 5.46 -15.07
C GLY A 342 16.85 5.50 -13.59
N GLN A 343 17.12 6.69 -13.04
CA GLN A 343 17.62 6.84 -11.66
C GLN A 343 16.52 7.10 -10.63
N LEU A 344 15.34 7.56 -11.05
CA LEU A 344 14.21 7.78 -10.14
C LEU A 344 13.52 6.43 -9.84
N PRO A 345 13.47 5.97 -8.58
CA PRO A 345 12.77 4.75 -8.22
C PRO A 345 11.28 4.82 -8.55
N ILE A 346 10.74 3.78 -9.20
CA ILE A 346 9.33 3.66 -9.55
C ILE A 346 8.72 2.44 -8.86
N SER A 347 7.66 2.65 -8.08
CA SER A 347 6.74 1.62 -7.60
C SER A 347 5.56 1.51 -8.56
N TYR A 348 5.32 0.35 -9.17
CA TYR A 348 4.28 0.19 -10.19
C TYR A 348 2.97 -0.35 -9.60
N SER A 349 1.81 0.19 -10.01
CA SER A 349 0.47 -0.17 -9.51
C SER A 349 -0.68 -0.04 -10.51
N GLY A 350 -0.44 0.19 -11.80
CA GLY A 350 -1.51 0.37 -12.80
C GLY A 350 -1.69 -0.84 -13.73
N GLY A 351 -2.80 -1.59 -13.59
CA GLY A 351 -3.15 -2.69 -14.49
C GLY A 351 -2.24 -3.92 -14.43
N ALA A 352 -1.65 -4.19 -13.26
CA ALA A 352 -0.80 -5.34 -13.01
C ALA A 352 -1.58 -6.61 -12.62
#